data_AF-A0A7V0V172-F1
#
_entry.id   AF-A0A7V0V172-F1
#
_cell.length_a   1.000
_cell.length_b   1.000
_cell.length_c   1.000
_cell.angle_alpha   90.00
_cell.angle_beta   90.00
_cell.angle_gamma   90.00
#
_symmetry.space_group_name_H-M   'P 1'
#
loop_
_entity.id
_entity.type
_entity.pdbx_description
1 polymer ?
#
loop_
_entity_poly.entity_id
_entity_poly.type
_entity_poly.pdbx_seq_one_letter_code
_entity_poly.pdbx_strand_id
1 'polypeptide(L)'
;MPQTPAPSYPAAGSQVDLVPFARLRWWSPGEGRDLKTYDIGRSADGLLTPAHDPETELWQLGLEWEEPRDVSRVSMRFAGPAPADLEVQYWRRNWPTPAPERLAGARRGWIGRDDPFHGTWTTVRGERTTGGDTFALTFDPLDLPELGRDLLPQLVAAQHYRARFRRTLKVRVVSRSPMPPVAELHAYSPATWQEGQADLWFGIGAEGEEDWSGSAEAWSGYILAVEPLRFGVGDAVSADGSWSCRAGAIPKGVRLRFLHAAHRPDAEDRTVITVRTRARTFSFLVADLAGG
;
A
#
# COMPACT_ATOMS: atom_id res chain seq x y z
N MET A 1 14.03 -21.68 -24.43
CA MET A 1 12.91 -21.12 -23.65
C MET A 1 13.37 -19.76 -23.13
N PRO A 2 12.65 -18.66 -23.39
CA PRO A 2 12.99 -17.37 -22.80
C PRO A 2 12.85 -17.50 -21.28
N GLN A 3 13.93 -17.21 -20.55
CA GLN A 3 13.90 -17.12 -19.10
C GLN A 3 12.98 -15.95 -18.74
N THR A 4 11.88 -16.22 -18.05
CA THR A 4 11.07 -15.17 -17.42
C THR A 4 12.02 -14.38 -16.52
N PRO A 5 12.17 -13.06 -16.70
CA PRO A 5 13.01 -12.27 -15.83
C PRO A 5 12.51 -12.45 -14.39
N ALA A 6 13.43 -12.75 -13.47
CA ALA A 6 13.09 -12.84 -12.06
C ALA A 6 12.40 -11.53 -11.63
N PRO A 7 11.34 -11.60 -10.81
CA PRO A 7 10.70 -10.40 -10.29
C PRO A 7 11.75 -9.51 -9.62
N SER A 8 11.89 -8.28 -10.11
CA SER A 8 12.76 -7.28 -9.49
C SER A 8 12.04 -6.71 -8.27
N TYR A 9 12.37 -7.21 -7.09
CA TYR A 9 11.88 -6.66 -5.83
C TYR A 9 12.58 -5.33 -5.49
N PRO A 10 11.93 -4.44 -4.72
CA PRO A 10 12.61 -3.25 -4.20
C PRO A 10 13.73 -3.65 -3.24
N ALA A 11 14.77 -2.81 -3.12
CA ALA A 11 15.87 -3.08 -2.20
C ALA A 11 15.45 -2.81 -0.74
N ALA A 12 15.94 -3.61 0.20
CA ALA A 12 15.83 -3.29 1.63
C ALA A 12 16.47 -1.91 1.91
N GLY A 13 15.86 -1.15 2.83
CA GLY A 13 16.23 0.23 3.14
C GLY A 13 15.69 1.30 2.19
N SER A 14 15.20 0.91 1.00
CA SER A 14 14.52 1.84 0.08
C SER A 14 13.13 2.21 0.60
N GLN A 15 12.62 3.37 0.19
CA GLN A 15 11.29 3.83 0.60
C GLN A 15 10.20 2.95 0.01
N VAL A 16 9.14 2.68 0.78
CA VAL A 16 8.00 1.86 0.34
C VAL A 16 7.20 2.63 -0.72
N ASP A 17 7.19 2.13 -1.95
CA ASP A 17 6.28 2.58 -3.00
C ASP A 17 4.94 1.82 -2.88
N LEU A 18 3.85 2.58 -2.83
CA LEU A 18 2.50 2.10 -2.59
C LEU A 18 1.74 1.82 -3.89
N VAL A 19 2.27 2.25 -5.04
CA VAL A 19 1.61 2.08 -6.35
C VAL A 19 1.37 0.61 -6.70
N PRO A 20 2.29 -0.35 -6.45
CA PRO A 20 2.04 -1.76 -6.72
C PRO A 20 0.85 -2.36 -5.97
N PHE A 21 0.42 -1.73 -4.87
CA PHE A 21 -0.69 -2.16 -4.04
C PHE A 21 -1.99 -1.37 -4.29
N ALA A 22 -1.99 -0.49 -5.30
CA ALA A 22 -3.11 0.38 -5.63
C ALA A 22 -3.84 -0.08 -6.91
N ARG A 23 -5.11 0.30 -7.02
CA ARG A 23 -5.85 0.32 -8.28
C ARG A 23 -5.73 1.71 -8.92
N LEU A 24 -5.45 1.77 -10.22
CA LEU A 24 -5.37 3.01 -10.97
C LEU A 24 -6.77 3.50 -11.35
N ARG A 25 -7.16 4.68 -10.89
CA ARG A 25 -8.54 5.17 -10.98
C ARG A 25 -8.63 6.66 -11.28
N TRP A 26 -9.77 7.08 -11.82
CA TRP A 26 -10.26 8.47 -11.73
C TRP A 26 -11.71 8.47 -11.25
N TRP A 27 -12.19 9.63 -10.80
CA TRP A 27 -13.52 9.76 -10.22
C TRP A 27 -14.27 10.97 -10.76
N SER A 28 -15.59 10.83 -10.90
CA SER A 28 -16.48 11.96 -11.13
C SER A 28 -16.58 12.85 -9.87
N PRO A 29 -17.17 14.04 -9.97
CA PRO A 29 -17.65 14.77 -8.80
C PRO A 29 -18.65 13.97 -7.97
N GLY A 30 -18.81 14.39 -6.72
CA GLY A 30 -19.81 13.86 -5.79
C GLY A 30 -19.25 13.03 -4.63
N GLU A 31 -20.16 12.52 -3.81
CA GLU A 31 -19.89 11.60 -2.70
C GLU A 31 -20.99 10.55 -2.59
N GLY A 32 -20.76 9.49 -1.83
CA GLY A 32 -21.73 8.43 -1.59
C GLY A 32 -22.11 7.70 -2.88
N ARG A 33 -23.40 7.78 -3.25
CA ARG A 33 -23.94 7.16 -4.46
C ARG A 33 -23.63 7.92 -5.74
N ASP A 34 -23.27 9.20 -5.62
CA ASP A 34 -23.02 10.07 -6.77
C ASP A 34 -21.54 9.99 -7.23
N LEU A 35 -20.65 9.53 -6.35
CA LEU A 35 -19.25 9.29 -6.67
C LEU A 35 -19.10 8.05 -7.58
N LYS A 36 -18.77 8.26 -8.85
CA LYS A 36 -18.46 7.19 -9.79
C LYS A 36 -16.96 6.99 -9.88
N THR A 37 -16.55 5.72 -9.92
CA THR A 37 -15.16 5.29 -10.01
C THR A 37 -14.90 4.64 -11.36
N TYR A 38 -13.81 5.03 -12.02
CA TYR A 38 -13.46 4.56 -13.36
C TYR A 38 -12.02 4.05 -13.36
N ASP A 39 -11.76 2.95 -14.08
CA ASP A 39 -10.40 2.40 -14.24
C ASP A 39 -9.55 3.27 -15.18
N ILE A 40 -8.28 3.44 -14.83
CA ILE A 40 -7.27 3.98 -15.72
C ILE A 40 -6.44 2.82 -16.27
N GLY A 41 -6.45 2.68 -17.59
CA GLY A 41 -5.66 1.68 -18.30
C GLY A 41 -4.25 2.14 -18.61
N ARG A 42 -3.45 1.18 -19.09
CA ARG A 42 -2.17 1.45 -19.77
C ARG A 42 -2.39 1.41 -21.28
N SER A 43 -1.66 2.24 -22.02
CA SER A 43 -1.56 2.15 -23.48
C SER A 43 -0.80 0.87 -23.90
N ALA A 44 -0.81 0.59 -25.21
CA ALA A 44 -0.04 -0.54 -25.77
C ALA A 44 1.47 -0.46 -25.44
N ASP A 45 1.99 0.75 -25.27
CA ASP A 45 3.39 1.03 -24.94
C ASP A 45 3.66 0.98 -23.42
N GLY A 46 2.66 0.60 -22.62
CA GLY A 46 2.75 0.47 -21.17
C GLY A 46 2.60 1.79 -20.39
N LEU A 47 2.39 2.93 -21.07
CA LEU A 47 2.21 4.25 -20.45
C LEU A 47 0.83 4.37 -19.82
N LEU A 48 0.73 5.07 -18.69
CA LEU A 48 -0.56 5.42 -18.09
C LEU A 48 -1.19 6.59 -18.85
N THR A 49 -2.49 6.52 -19.10
CA THR A 49 -3.23 7.59 -19.79
C THR A 49 -4.11 8.32 -18.78
N PRO A 50 -3.73 9.54 -18.34
CA PRO A 50 -4.58 10.37 -17.49
C PRO A 50 -5.96 10.57 -18.15
N ALA A 51 -7.01 10.58 -17.33
CA ALA A 51 -8.38 10.73 -17.79
C ALA A 51 -8.83 12.19 -17.70
N HIS A 52 -9.57 12.67 -18.70
CA HIS A 52 -10.24 13.97 -18.64
C HIS A 52 -11.66 13.81 -18.12
N ASP A 53 -11.99 14.51 -17.04
CA ASP A 53 -13.34 14.58 -16.50
C ASP A 53 -14.10 15.76 -17.13
N PRO A 54 -15.12 15.53 -17.96
CA PRO A 54 -15.85 16.59 -18.65
C PRO A 54 -16.75 17.43 -17.74
N GLU A 55 -16.99 17.02 -16.49
CA GLU A 55 -17.79 17.82 -15.56
C GLU A 55 -16.94 18.86 -14.82
N THR A 56 -15.70 18.49 -14.46
CA THR A 56 -14.77 19.39 -13.76
C THR A 56 -13.75 20.05 -14.65
N GLU A 57 -13.62 19.59 -15.90
CA GLU A 57 -12.56 19.96 -16.84
C GLU A 57 -11.16 19.70 -16.26
N LEU A 58 -11.04 18.69 -15.39
CA LEU A 58 -9.78 18.27 -14.79
C LEU A 58 -9.27 16.99 -15.46
N TRP A 59 -7.99 17.00 -15.77
CA TRP A 59 -7.23 15.79 -16.00
C TRP A 59 -6.91 15.14 -14.66
N GLN A 60 -7.03 13.81 -14.58
CA GLN A 60 -6.86 13.04 -13.36
C GLN A 60 -6.03 11.78 -13.60
N LEU A 61 -5.14 11.48 -12.65
CA LEU A 61 -4.52 10.17 -12.49
C LEU A 61 -4.49 9.82 -11.01
N GLY A 62 -5.19 8.75 -10.63
CA GLY A 62 -5.41 8.40 -9.24
C GLY A 62 -5.03 6.99 -8.85
N LEU A 63 -4.88 6.81 -7.54
CA LEU A 63 -4.55 5.58 -6.84
C LEU A 63 -5.61 5.34 -5.77
N GLU A 64 -6.16 4.12 -5.75
CA GLU A 64 -7.12 3.65 -4.75
C GLU A 64 -6.57 2.40 -4.05
N TRP A 65 -6.59 2.39 -2.72
CA TRP A 65 -6.22 1.23 -1.91
C TRP A 65 -7.44 0.65 -1.21
N GLU A 66 -7.40 -0.65 -0.91
CA GLU A 66 -8.47 -1.33 -0.17
C GLU A 66 -8.48 -0.96 1.32
N GLU A 67 -7.31 -0.59 1.85
CA GLU A 67 -7.15 -0.07 3.20
C GLU A 67 -6.38 1.26 3.18
N PRO A 68 -6.60 2.16 4.16
CA PRO A 68 -5.89 3.44 4.20
C PRO A 68 -4.38 3.25 4.15
N ARG A 69 -3.68 4.14 3.45
CA ARG A 69 -2.21 4.18 3.40
C ARG A 69 -1.69 5.51 3.89
N ASP A 70 -0.54 5.50 4.54
CA ASP A 70 0.20 6.71 4.87
C ASP A 70 1.02 7.13 3.65
N VAL A 71 0.60 8.17 2.94
CA VAL A 71 1.33 8.71 1.77
C VAL A 71 2.10 9.96 2.18
N SER A 72 3.37 10.05 1.82
CA SER A 72 4.27 11.16 2.19
C SER A 72 4.89 11.89 0.99
N ARG A 73 4.90 11.26 -0.19
CA ARG A 73 5.44 11.84 -1.42
C ARG A 73 4.75 11.23 -2.63
N VAL A 74 4.50 12.04 -3.64
CA VAL A 74 4.06 11.57 -4.97
C VAL A 74 5.05 12.07 -6.01
N SER A 75 5.43 11.21 -6.96
CA SER A 75 6.28 11.60 -8.08
C SER A 75 5.82 10.97 -9.38
N MET A 76 5.99 11.70 -10.48
CA MET A 76 5.60 11.30 -11.82
C MET A 76 6.69 11.67 -12.82
N ARG A 77 6.89 10.78 -13.79
CA ARG A 77 7.63 11.07 -15.01
C ARG A 77 6.68 10.93 -16.20
N PHE A 78 6.53 12.00 -16.94
CA PHE A 78 5.67 12.09 -18.10
C PHE A 78 6.43 11.64 -19.37
N ALA A 79 5.71 11.26 -20.40
CA ALA A 79 6.26 11.01 -21.74
C ALA A 79 6.48 12.32 -22.54
N GLY A 80 6.17 13.46 -21.93
CA GLY A 80 6.32 14.81 -22.48
C GLY A 80 6.45 15.84 -21.34
N PRO A 81 6.39 17.14 -21.62
CA PRO A 81 6.56 18.16 -20.59
C PRO A 81 5.50 18.07 -19.48
N ALA A 82 5.95 18.12 -18.22
CA ALA A 82 5.05 18.08 -17.06
C ALA A 82 4.21 19.38 -17.00
N PRO A 83 2.87 19.30 -16.81
CA PRO A 83 2.05 20.49 -16.65
C PRO A 83 2.46 21.36 -15.45
N ALA A 84 2.40 22.68 -15.63
CA ALA A 84 2.80 23.65 -14.61
C ALA A 84 1.78 23.79 -13.47
N ASP A 85 0.54 23.35 -13.67
CA ASP A 85 -0.58 23.47 -12.73
C ASP A 85 -0.94 22.14 -12.03
N LEU A 86 -0.03 21.17 -12.02
CA LEU A 86 -0.24 19.91 -11.29
C LEU A 86 -0.45 20.14 -9.78
N GLU A 87 -1.51 19.53 -9.26
CA GLU A 87 -1.81 19.44 -7.84
C GLU A 87 -1.96 17.97 -7.42
N VAL A 88 -1.58 17.66 -6.17
CA VAL A 88 -1.87 16.36 -5.54
C VAL A 88 -3.03 16.56 -4.57
N GLN A 89 -4.04 15.71 -4.67
CA GLN A 89 -5.19 15.71 -3.77
C GLN A 89 -5.33 14.34 -3.10
N TYR A 90 -5.83 14.35 -1.87
CA TYR A 90 -6.15 13.13 -1.13
C TYR A 90 -7.62 13.14 -0.69
N TRP A 91 -8.22 11.96 -0.60
CA TRP A 91 -9.58 11.80 -0.11
C TRP A 91 -9.59 11.79 1.41
N ARG A 92 -10.34 12.71 2.02
CA ARG A 92 -10.37 12.93 3.47
C ARG A 92 -11.79 12.90 4.00
N ARG A 93 -12.04 12.14 5.07
CA ARG A 93 -13.26 12.24 5.88
C ARG A 93 -12.98 12.43 7.36
N ASN A 94 -12.40 11.43 8.01
CA ASN A 94 -12.21 11.32 9.46
C ASN A 94 -10.75 11.53 9.88
N TRP A 95 -9.79 11.38 8.98
CA TRP A 95 -8.38 11.69 9.28
C TRP A 95 -8.13 13.22 9.24
N PRO A 96 -7.37 13.82 10.19
CA PRO A 96 -6.51 13.18 11.19
C PRO A 96 -7.27 12.54 12.37
N THR A 97 -6.87 11.32 12.68
CA THR A 97 -7.46 10.52 13.76
C THR A 97 -7.11 11.14 15.13
N PRO A 98 -8.09 11.37 16.02
CA PRO A 98 -7.81 11.86 17.36
C PRO A 98 -7.08 10.80 18.21
N ALA A 99 -6.19 11.23 19.09
CA ALA A 99 -5.52 10.33 20.02
C ALA A 99 -6.55 9.71 21.00
N PRO A 100 -6.61 8.37 21.15
CA PRO A 100 -7.65 7.71 21.95
C PRO A 100 -7.74 8.23 23.39
N GLU A 101 -6.60 8.54 24.01
CA GLU A 101 -6.51 9.07 25.37
C GLU A 101 -7.11 10.47 25.53
N ARG A 102 -7.22 11.23 24.43
CA ARG A 102 -7.82 12.57 24.38
C ARG A 102 -9.34 12.53 24.19
N LEU A 103 -9.93 11.36 23.96
CA LEU A 103 -11.38 11.18 23.87
C LEU A 103 -12.00 10.92 25.25
N ALA A 104 -13.17 11.52 25.48
CA ALA A 104 -13.95 11.35 26.71
C ALA A 104 -14.91 10.14 26.64
N GLY A 105 -14.99 9.37 27.72
CA GLY A 105 -16.00 8.34 27.95
C GLY A 105 -16.06 7.24 26.88
N ALA A 106 -17.27 6.78 26.55
CA ALA A 106 -17.53 5.68 25.62
C ALA A 106 -17.06 5.94 24.16
N ARG A 107 -16.62 7.17 23.83
CA ARG A 107 -16.06 7.51 22.51
C ARG A 107 -14.66 6.96 22.27
N ARG A 108 -13.96 6.51 23.33
CA ARG A 108 -12.62 5.89 23.20
C ARG A 108 -12.61 4.64 22.31
N GLY A 109 -13.73 3.94 22.17
CA GLY A 109 -13.86 2.74 21.33
C GLY A 109 -14.45 2.97 19.94
N TRP A 110 -14.91 4.18 19.61
CA TRP A 110 -15.57 4.51 18.33
C TRP A 110 -14.80 5.62 17.62
N ILE A 111 -13.79 5.21 16.86
CA ILE A 111 -12.99 6.10 16.00
C ILE A 111 -13.43 5.84 14.55
N GLY A 112 -13.95 6.88 13.89
CA GLY A 112 -14.37 6.76 12.49
C GLY A 112 -13.19 6.38 11.58
N ARG A 113 -13.34 5.34 10.78
CA ARG A 113 -12.42 4.99 9.69
C ARG A 113 -12.92 5.64 8.41
N ASP A 114 -12.01 6.10 7.55
CA ASP A 114 -12.39 6.59 6.22
C ASP A 114 -13.00 5.44 5.40
N ASP A 115 -13.96 5.78 4.55
CA ASP A 115 -14.56 4.88 3.59
C ASP A 115 -14.37 5.44 2.17
N PRO A 116 -14.43 4.59 1.14
CA PRO A 116 -14.10 5.03 -0.22
C PRO A 116 -15.18 5.91 -0.84
N PHE A 117 -16.37 6.09 -0.23
CA PHE A 117 -17.49 6.77 -0.87
C PHE A 117 -17.74 8.17 -0.30
N HIS A 118 -17.53 8.39 0.99
CA HIS A 118 -17.82 9.66 1.64
C HIS A 118 -16.53 10.38 2.02
N GLY A 119 -16.45 11.66 1.71
CA GLY A 119 -15.25 12.46 1.94
C GLY A 119 -15.12 13.59 0.95
N THR A 120 -13.99 14.28 1.05
CA THR A 120 -13.69 15.46 0.25
C THR A 120 -12.27 15.36 -0.28
N TRP A 121 -12.08 15.74 -1.55
CA TRP A 121 -10.75 15.94 -2.12
C TRP A 121 -10.12 17.17 -1.49
N THR A 122 -9.00 16.97 -0.79
CA THR A 122 -8.21 18.04 -0.17
C THR A 122 -6.88 18.14 -0.90
N THR A 123 -6.50 19.34 -1.36
CA THR A 123 -5.19 19.57 -1.99
C THR A 123 -4.08 19.51 -0.95
N VAL A 124 -3.07 18.68 -1.20
CA VAL A 124 -1.90 18.51 -0.34
C VAL A 124 -0.97 19.71 -0.49
N ARG A 125 -0.43 20.19 0.62
CA ARG A 125 0.68 21.16 0.62
C ARG A 125 2.02 20.45 0.77
N GLY A 126 3.03 20.97 0.09
CA GLY A 126 4.34 20.35 0.08
C GLY A 126 5.37 21.07 -0.77
N GLU A 127 6.60 20.62 -0.66
CA GLU A 127 7.70 21.04 -1.52
C GLU A 127 7.54 20.41 -2.90
N ARG A 128 7.36 21.27 -3.90
CA ARG A 128 7.17 20.89 -5.30
C ARG A 128 8.49 20.99 -6.05
N THR A 129 8.87 19.92 -6.74
CA THR A 129 9.96 19.90 -7.72
C THR A 129 9.39 19.58 -9.10
N THR A 130 9.65 20.44 -10.08
CA THR A 130 9.26 20.23 -11.48
C THR A 130 10.44 20.54 -12.39
N GLY A 131 10.70 19.66 -13.34
CA GLY A 131 11.75 19.87 -14.34
C GLY A 131 11.49 19.06 -15.59
N GLY A 132 11.35 19.72 -16.74
CA GLY A 132 11.12 19.07 -18.02
C GLY A 132 9.87 18.19 -18.02
N ASP A 133 10.07 16.88 -17.91
CA ASP A 133 9.07 15.82 -17.90
C ASP A 133 8.80 15.23 -16.49
N THR A 134 9.37 15.80 -15.43
CA THR A 134 9.23 15.30 -14.06
C THR A 134 8.42 16.23 -13.17
N PHE A 135 7.66 15.62 -12.27
CA PHE A 135 6.95 16.27 -11.17
C PHE A 135 7.13 15.44 -9.89
N ALA A 136 7.44 16.10 -8.78
CA ALA A 136 7.40 15.49 -7.46
C ALA A 136 6.84 16.49 -6.44
N LEU A 137 6.06 15.96 -5.49
CA LEU A 137 5.57 16.69 -4.33
C LEU A 137 5.87 15.90 -3.07
N THR A 138 6.72 16.46 -2.20
CA THR A 138 7.00 15.93 -0.86
C THR A 138 6.13 16.67 0.15
N PHE A 139 5.39 15.94 0.97
CA PHE A 139 4.32 16.54 1.78
C PHE A 139 4.88 17.34 2.95
N ASP A 140 4.32 18.53 3.17
CA ASP A 140 4.58 19.31 4.36
C ASP A 140 3.88 18.68 5.58
N PRO A 141 4.31 19.02 6.80
CA PRO A 141 3.53 18.72 8.00
C PRO A 141 2.09 19.21 7.84
N LEU A 142 1.13 18.36 8.20
CA LEU A 142 -0.28 18.71 8.20
C LEU A 142 -0.52 19.94 9.07
N ASP A 143 -1.22 20.93 8.52
CA ASP A 143 -1.50 22.20 9.20
C ASP A 143 -2.83 22.82 8.75
N LEU A 144 -3.30 23.84 9.48
CA LEU A 144 -4.55 24.57 9.26
C LEU A 144 -4.74 25.12 7.85
N PRO A 145 -3.71 25.62 7.15
CA PRO A 145 -3.92 26.10 5.79
C PRO A 145 -4.37 25.00 4.81
N GLU A 146 -4.08 23.74 5.11
CA GLU A 146 -4.54 22.60 4.32
C GLU A 146 -5.94 22.12 4.78
N LEU A 147 -6.17 22.08 6.09
CA LEU A 147 -7.41 21.54 6.65
C LEU A 147 -8.59 22.54 6.71
N GLY A 148 -8.29 23.82 6.82
CA GLY A 148 -9.24 24.88 7.19
C GLY A 148 -9.31 25.10 8.70
N ARG A 149 -9.68 26.32 9.12
CA ARG A 149 -9.74 26.73 10.54
C ARG A 149 -10.76 25.94 11.35
N ASP A 150 -11.83 25.49 10.72
CA ASP A 150 -12.92 24.75 11.39
C ASP A 150 -12.45 23.39 11.92
N LEU A 151 -11.36 22.84 11.38
CA LEU A 151 -10.76 21.58 11.81
C LEU A 151 -9.62 21.75 12.82
N LEU A 152 -9.41 22.96 13.36
CA LEU A 152 -8.42 23.20 14.42
C LEU A 152 -8.60 22.25 15.63
N PRO A 153 -9.81 22.02 16.16
CA PRO A 153 -9.97 21.10 17.29
C PRO A 153 -9.53 19.67 16.95
N GLN A 154 -9.80 19.21 15.73
CA GLN A 154 -9.40 17.89 15.26
C GLN A 154 -7.88 17.79 15.12
N LEU A 155 -7.24 18.81 14.55
CA LEU A 155 -5.78 18.87 14.41
C LEU A 155 -5.07 18.90 15.77
N VAL A 156 -5.59 19.65 16.74
CA VAL A 156 -5.06 19.69 18.12
C VAL A 156 -5.21 18.33 18.81
N ALA A 157 -6.33 17.65 18.57
CA ALA A 157 -6.59 16.32 19.13
C ALA A 157 -5.85 15.19 18.40
N ALA A 158 -5.25 15.45 17.23
CA ALA A 158 -4.66 14.43 16.38
C ALA A 158 -3.61 13.57 17.09
N GLN A 159 -3.68 12.26 16.86
CA GLN A 159 -2.74 11.26 17.37
C GLN A 159 -1.31 11.56 16.91
N HIS A 160 -1.15 11.93 15.64
CA HIS A 160 0.15 12.26 15.07
C HIS A 160 0.37 13.76 15.06
N TYR A 161 1.28 14.23 15.91
CA TYR A 161 1.72 15.62 15.89
C TYR A 161 2.52 15.92 14.62
N ARG A 162 2.16 16.99 13.90
CA ARG A 162 2.86 17.46 12.68
C ARG A 162 3.10 16.35 11.64
N ALA A 163 2.08 15.53 11.38
CA ALA A 163 2.16 14.42 10.43
C ALA A 163 2.66 14.88 9.05
N ARG A 164 3.79 14.33 8.59
CA ARG A 164 4.36 14.55 7.24
C ARG A 164 3.85 13.53 6.21
N PHE A 165 2.69 12.95 6.50
CA PHE A 165 1.99 12.02 5.63
C PHE A 165 0.50 12.34 5.67
N ARG A 166 -0.26 11.79 4.73
CA ARG A 166 -1.72 11.76 4.72
C ARG A 166 -2.16 10.32 4.75
N ARG A 167 -2.97 9.95 5.75
CA ARG A 167 -3.61 8.64 5.79
C ARG A 167 -4.89 8.72 4.98
N THR A 168 -4.97 7.94 3.90
CA THR A 168 -6.08 8.01 2.96
C THR A 168 -6.26 6.72 2.18
N LEU A 169 -7.48 6.47 1.70
CA LEU A 169 -7.79 5.41 0.73
C LEU A 169 -7.51 5.82 -0.71
N LYS A 170 -7.43 7.13 -1.00
CA LYS A 170 -7.32 7.63 -2.37
C LYS A 170 -6.40 8.84 -2.47
N VAL A 171 -5.52 8.82 -3.46
CA VAL A 171 -4.74 9.99 -3.88
C VAL A 171 -4.94 10.18 -5.38
N ARG A 172 -4.95 11.43 -5.82
CA ARG A 172 -4.95 11.76 -7.25
C ARG A 172 -4.04 12.93 -7.55
N VAL A 173 -3.46 12.90 -8.74
CA VAL A 173 -2.82 14.06 -9.35
C VAL A 173 -3.79 14.66 -10.35
N VAL A 174 -3.99 15.97 -10.28
CA VAL A 174 -4.92 16.70 -11.13
C VAL A 174 -4.25 17.88 -11.83
N SER A 175 -4.79 18.26 -12.97
CA SER A 175 -4.35 19.40 -13.78
C SER A 175 -5.54 19.96 -14.57
N ARG A 176 -5.60 21.29 -14.74
CA ARG A 176 -6.53 21.92 -15.68
C ARG A 176 -5.96 21.89 -17.10
N SER A 177 -4.64 21.91 -17.22
CA SER A 177 -3.95 21.68 -18.50
C SER A 177 -3.99 20.20 -18.90
N PRO A 178 -3.97 19.88 -20.20
CA PRO A 178 -3.80 18.51 -20.68
C PRO A 178 -2.60 17.81 -20.07
N MET A 179 -2.82 16.64 -19.47
CA MET A 179 -1.75 15.80 -18.94
C MET A 179 -1.24 14.83 -20.03
N PRO A 180 0.07 14.86 -20.36
CA PRO A 180 0.65 13.84 -21.23
C PRO A 180 0.54 12.44 -20.61
N PRO A 181 0.71 11.37 -21.42
CA PRO A 181 0.89 10.03 -20.89
C PRO A 181 2.03 9.96 -19.86
N VAL A 182 1.90 9.06 -18.88
CA VAL A 182 2.81 8.97 -17.73
C VAL A 182 3.58 7.67 -17.83
N ALA A 183 4.92 7.78 -17.87
CA ALA A 183 5.82 6.66 -17.93
C ALA A 183 6.02 6.01 -16.55
N GLU A 184 6.14 6.83 -15.51
CA GLU A 184 6.34 6.38 -14.13
C GLU A 184 5.45 7.17 -13.18
N LEU A 185 4.84 6.46 -12.23
CA LEU A 185 4.06 7.01 -11.14
C LEU A 185 4.50 6.29 -9.87
N HIS A 186 4.81 7.07 -8.83
CA HIS A 186 5.16 6.55 -7.51
C HIS A 186 4.41 7.33 -6.43
N ALA A 187 4.03 6.62 -5.37
CA ALA A 187 3.43 7.20 -4.17
C ALA A 187 4.07 6.54 -2.96
N TYR A 188 4.84 7.29 -2.21
CA TYR A 188 5.73 6.72 -1.20
C TYR A 188 5.15 6.84 0.21
N SER A 189 5.20 5.75 0.96
CA SER A 189 5.04 5.76 2.41
C SER A 189 6.28 6.34 3.09
N PRO A 190 6.16 6.96 4.27
CA PRO A 190 7.33 7.33 5.07
C PRO A 190 8.11 6.10 5.58
N ALA A 191 7.59 4.88 5.47
CA ALA A 191 8.31 3.65 5.80
C ALA A 191 9.34 3.26 4.75
N THR A 192 10.30 2.44 5.18
CA THR A 192 11.29 1.79 4.32
C THR A 192 11.07 0.29 4.30
N TRP A 193 11.41 -0.37 3.21
CA TRP A 193 11.46 -1.83 3.15
C TRP A 193 12.48 -2.40 4.13
N GLN A 194 12.09 -3.46 4.82
CA GLN A 194 12.95 -4.27 5.68
C GLN A 194 12.84 -5.72 5.25
N GLU A 195 13.95 -6.44 5.31
CA GLU A 195 13.96 -7.87 5.08
C GLU A 195 13.72 -8.62 6.40
N GLY A 196 12.80 -9.57 6.37
CA GLY A 196 12.52 -10.47 7.47
C GLY A 196 12.57 -11.93 7.04
N GLN A 197 12.62 -12.82 8.02
CA GLN A 197 12.49 -14.25 7.81
C GLN A 197 11.53 -14.87 8.84
N ALA A 198 10.86 -15.95 8.45
CA ALA A 198 10.07 -16.78 9.36
C ALA A 198 10.20 -18.26 8.99
N ASP A 199 10.39 -19.10 10.00
CA ASP A 199 10.37 -20.56 9.85
C ASP A 199 8.96 -21.08 10.14
N LEU A 200 8.37 -21.75 9.16
CA LEU A 200 7.06 -22.37 9.28
C LEU A 200 7.24 -23.88 9.41
N TRP A 201 6.88 -24.42 10.58
CA TRP A 201 6.97 -25.85 10.86
C TRP A 201 5.60 -26.53 10.75
N PHE A 202 5.56 -27.63 10.02
CA PHE A 202 4.39 -28.44 9.72
C PHE A 202 4.44 -29.79 10.42
N GLY A 203 3.28 -30.38 10.72
CA GLY A 203 3.16 -31.69 11.37
C GLY A 203 3.45 -31.67 12.88
N ILE A 204 3.66 -30.51 13.50
CA ILE A 204 3.87 -30.40 14.95
C ILE A 204 2.65 -30.93 15.69
N GLY A 205 2.83 -32.00 16.46
CA GLY A 205 1.75 -32.63 17.22
C GLY A 205 0.74 -33.41 16.37
N ALA A 206 1.04 -33.70 15.10
CA ALA A 206 0.15 -34.47 14.24
C ALA A 206 0.17 -35.97 14.60
N GLU A 207 -1.00 -36.59 14.63
CA GLU A 207 -1.17 -38.04 14.89
C GLU A 207 -0.85 -38.90 13.64
N GLY A 208 -0.76 -38.28 12.46
CA GLY A 208 -0.47 -38.93 11.19
C GLY A 208 0.20 -38.01 10.18
N GLU A 209 0.59 -38.56 9.04
CA GLU A 209 1.19 -37.80 7.95
C GLU A 209 0.11 -37.07 7.12
N GLU A 210 0.24 -35.75 7.00
CA GLU A 210 -0.66 -34.88 6.24
C GLU A 210 0.06 -34.22 5.06
N ASP A 211 -0.70 -33.85 4.03
CA ASP A 211 -0.18 -33.11 2.88
C ASP A 211 -0.15 -31.60 3.18
N TRP A 212 1.06 -31.06 3.33
CA TRP A 212 1.32 -29.65 3.61
C TRP A 212 1.82 -28.89 2.39
N SER A 213 1.65 -29.43 1.19
CA SER A 213 1.94 -28.75 -0.07
C SER A 213 1.14 -27.45 -0.16
N GLY A 214 1.78 -26.37 -0.60
CA GLY A 214 1.19 -25.03 -0.52
C GLY A 214 2.04 -23.91 -1.12
N SER A 215 1.61 -22.68 -0.84
CA SER A 215 2.30 -21.45 -1.21
C SER A 215 2.11 -20.38 -0.12
N ALA A 216 2.90 -19.31 -0.21
CA ALA A 216 2.79 -18.14 0.63
C ALA A 216 2.60 -16.88 -0.21
N GLU A 217 1.77 -15.96 0.27
CA GLU A 217 1.55 -14.65 -0.33
C GLU A 217 1.73 -13.55 0.72
N ALA A 218 2.27 -12.42 0.31
CA ALA A 218 2.43 -11.24 1.16
C ALA A 218 1.48 -10.14 0.70
N TRP A 219 0.63 -9.66 1.60
CA TRP A 219 -0.17 -8.45 1.40
C TRP A 219 0.61 -7.25 1.91
N SER A 220 0.71 -6.19 1.09
CA SER A 220 1.53 -5.01 1.39
C SER A 220 3.01 -5.37 1.67
N GLY A 221 3.57 -6.28 0.86
CA GLY A 221 4.93 -6.78 0.96
C GLY A 221 5.25 -7.78 -0.15
N TYR A 222 6.37 -8.48 -0.03
CA TYR A 222 6.82 -9.46 -1.03
C TYR A 222 7.40 -10.71 -0.37
N ILE A 223 7.09 -11.89 -0.91
CA ILE A 223 7.85 -13.12 -0.62
C ILE A 223 9.07 -13.13 -1.57
N LEU A 224 10.27 -13.10 -1.00
CA LEU A 224 11.54 -13.07 -1.72
C LEU A 224 12.03 -14.48 -2.06
N ALA A 225 11.89 -15.41 -1.11
CA ALA A 225 12.34 -16.78 -1.27
C ALA A 225 11.56 -17.71 -0.34
N VAL A 226 11.49 -18.97 -0.77
CA VAL A 226 11.00 -20.10 0.02
C VAL A 226 12.10 -21.15 0.02
N GLU A 227 12.62 -21.47 1.20
CA GLU A 227 13.70 -22.43 1.38
C GLU A 227 13.17 -23.67 2.13
N PRO A 228 13.48 -24.89 1.67
CA PRO A 228 12.99 -26.10 2.33
C PRO A 228 13.68 -26.34 3.67
N LEU A 229 12.91 -26.73 4.69
CA LEU A 229 13.40 -27.17 5.99
C LEU A 229 13.07 -28.66 6.19
N ARG A 230 14.12 -29.50 6.24
CA ARG A 230 14.02 -30.97 6.44
C ARG A 230 13.19 -31.71 5.39
N PHE A 231 13.20 -31.21 4.15
CA PHE A 231 12.61 -31.93 3.03
C PHE A 231 13.38 -33.21 2.73
N GLY A 232 12.65 -34.28 2.41
CA GLY A 232 13.18 -35.59 2.05
C GLY A 232 12.92 -35.93 0.58
N VAL A 233 13.09 -37.22 0.26
CA VAL A 233 12.81 -37.72 -1.09
C VAL A 233 11.33 -37.50 -1.43
N GLY A 234 11.07 -36.81 -2.55
CA GLY A 234 9.72 -36.51 -3.04
C GLY A 234 9.16 -35.16 -2.60
N ASP A 235 9.83 -34.44 -1.69
CA ASP A 235 9.49 -33.06 -1.36
C ASP A 235 10.26 -32.09 -2.26
N ALA A 236 9.70 -30.92 -2.56
CA ALA A 236 10.34 -29.93 -3.42
C ALA A 236 9.81 -28.51 -3.19
N VAL A 237 10.65 -27.51 -3.49
CA VAL A 237 10.22 -26.12 -3.71
C VAL A 237 10.30 -25.85 -5.21
N SER A 238 9.20 -25.37 -5.77
CA SER A 238 9.06 -24.99 -7.17
C SER A 238 9.68 -23.62 -7.44
N ALA A 239 9.99 -23.33 -8.69
CA ALA A 239 10.56 -22.04 -9.10
C ALA A 239 9.64 -20.83 -8.83
N ASP A 240 8.33 -21.04 -8.71
CA ASP A 240 7.34 -20.03 -8.35
C ASP A 240 7.19 -19.81 -6.83
N GLY A 241 8.00 -20.50 -6.02
CA GLY A 241 7.95 -20.42 -4.56
C GLY A 241 6.87 -21.29 -3.91
N SER A 242 6.06 -22.02 -4.67
CA SER A 242 5.21 -23.07 -4.11
C SER A 242 6.05 -24.26 -3.65
N TRP A 243 5.54 -25.06 -2.72
CA TRP A 243 6.20 -26.26 -2.24
C TRP A 243 5.27 -27.46 -2.22
N SER A 244 5.86 -28.65 -2.35
CA SER A 244 5.20 -29.92 -2.11
C SER A 244 5.89 -30.64 -0.96
N CYS A 245 5.15 -30.96 0.11
CA CYS A 245 5.68 -31.79 1.17
C CYS A 245 4.58 -32.51 1.95
N ARG A 246 4.93 -33.68 2.51
CA ARG A 246 4.11 -34.34 3.53
C ARG A 246 4.83 -34.34 4.88
N ALA A 247 4.11 -33.99 5.93
CA ALA A 247 4.66 -33.86 7.28
C ALA A 247 3.74 -34.53 8.31
N GLY A 248 4.34 -35.15 9.32
CA GLY A 248 3.64 -35.86 10.40
C GLY A 248 4.53 -35.90 11.64
N ALA A 249 4.76 -37.09 12.20
CA ALA A 249 5.59 -37.27 13.40
C ALA A 249 7.02 -36.69 13.31
N ILE A 250 7.59 -36.59 12.10
CA ILE A 250 8.83 -35.83 11.84
C ILE A 250 8.44 -34.49 11.21
N PRO A 251 8.61 -33.37 11.93
CA PRO A 251 8.27 -32.06 11.41
C PRO A 251 9.17 -31.67 10.24
N LYS A 252 8.53 -31.12 9.21
CA LYS A 252 9.18 -30.46 8.06
C LYS A 252 8.69 -29.02 8.01
N GLY A 253 9.28 -28.21 7.16
CA GLY A 253 8.86 -26.82 7.08
C GLY A 253 9.42 -26.08 5.88
N VAL A 254 9.11 -24.80 5.83
CA VAL A 254 9.73 -23.86 4.90
C VAL A 254 10.19 -22.64 5.66
N ARG A 255 11.32 -22.07 5.23
CA ARG A 255 11.77 -20.75 5.64
C ARG A 255 11.34 -19.75 4.58
N LEU A 256 10.55 -18.78 5.00
CA LEU A 256 10.17 -17.66 4.16
C LEU A 256 11.16 -16.52 4.38
N ARG A 257 11.66 -15.95 3.30
CA ARG A 257 12.30 -14.61 3.29
C ARG A 257 11.35 -13.64 2.64
N PHE A 258 11.18 -12.47 3.22
CA PHE A 258 10.17 -11.51 2.76
C PHE A 258 10.59 -10.05 2.98
N LEU A 259 10.04 -9.16 2.15
CA LEU A 259 10.07 -7.72 2.40
C LEU A 259 8.78 -7.26 3.07
N HIS A 260 8.94 -6.43 4.09
CA HIS A 260 7.85 -5.79 4.79
C HIS A 260 8.17 -4.32 5.05
N ALA A 261 7.14 -3.49 5.24
CA ALA A 261 7.35 -2.11 5.66
C ALA A 261 7.92 -2.09 7.09
N ALA A 262 8.90 -1.24 7.36
CA ALA A 262 9.42 -1.00 8.69
C ALA A 262 8.27 -0.61 9.63
N HIS A 263 8.03 -1.43 10.65
CA HIS A 263 6.85 -1.29 11.48
C HIS A 263 6.95 -0.05 12.37
N ARG A 264 5.96 0.84 12.25
CA ARG A 264 5.57 1.77 13.31
C ARG A 264 4.25 1.24 13.90
N PRO A 265 4.07 1.20 15.24
CA PRO A 265 2.89 0.60 15.89
C PRO A 265 1.53 1.09 15.38
N ASP A 266 1.51 2.29 14.80
CA ASP A 266 0.35 3.03 14.34
C ASP A 266 0.24 3.12 12.80
N ALA A 267 1.14 2.50 12.04
CA ALA A 267 1.14 2.56 10.58
C ALA A 267 0.13 1.59 9.92
N GLU A 268 -0.38 1.98 8.76
CA GLU A 268 -1.37 1.20 7.98
C GLU A 268 -0.75 0.43 6.80
N ASP A 269 0.57 0.47 6.63
CA ASP A 269 1.33 -0.27 5.61
C ASP A 269 1.82 -1.63 6.11
N ARG A 270 1.10 -2.23 7.06
CA ARG A 270 1.46 -3.50 7.71
C ARG A 270 1.48 -4.63 6.70
N THR A 271 2.50 -5.47 6.78
CA THR A 271 2.61 -6.67 5.96
C THR A 271 1.95 -7.86 6.64
N VAL A 272 1.00 -8.49 5.95
CA VAL A 272 0.37 -9.75 6.36
C VAL A 272 0.88 -10.84 5.44
N ILE A 273 1.35 -11.95 6.00
CA ILE A 273 1.70 -13.15 5.22
C ILE A 273 0.57 -14.15 5.38
N THR A 274 0.04 -14.63 4.25
CA THR A 274 -0.95 -15.71 4.21
C THR A 274 -0.29 -16.96 3.65
N VAL A 275 -0.41 -18.05 4.39
CA VAL A 275 0.11 -19.37 4.03
C VAL A 275 -1.07 -20.25 3.69
N ARG A 276 -1.09 -20.78 2.47
CA ARG A 276 -2.15 -21.65 1.96
C ARG A 276 -1.55 -23.03 1.69
N THR A 277 -1.87 -24.00 2.53
CA THR A 277 -1.53 -25.40 2.29
C THR A 277 -2.79 -26.24 2.09
N ARG A 278 -2.62 -27.46 1.58
CA ARG A 278 -3.71 -28.44 1.47
C ARG A 278 -4.29 -28.84 2.82
N ALA A 279 -3.44 -28.90 3.85
CA ALA A 279 -3.89 -29.21 5.20
C ALA A 279 -4.61 -28.00 5.84
N ARG A 280 -4.02 -26.81 5.82
CA ARG A 280 -4.51 -25.63 6.57
C ARG A 280 -4.18 -24.31 5.85
N THR A 281 -4.96 -23.29 6.15
CA THR A 281 -4.67 -21.91 5.75
C THR A 281 -4.64 -21.03 6.99
N PHE A 282 -3.64 -20.16 7.08
CA PHE A 282 -3.52 -19.19 8.17
C PHE A 282 -2.81 -17.93 7.67
N SER A 283 -2.99 -16.84 8.41
CA SER A 283 -2.30 -15.57 8.14
C SER A 283 -1.72 -15.04 9.44
N PHE A 284 -0.62 -14.30 9.34
CA PHE A 284 -0.01 -13.63 10.50
C PHE A 284 0.51 -12.25 10.09
N LEU A 285 0.49 -11.32 11.05
CA LEU A 285 1.17 -10.03 10.90
C LEU A 285 2.66 -10.26 11.11
N VAL A 286 3.49 -9.72 10.22
CA VAL A 286 4.95 -9.79 10.38
C VAL A 286 5.39 -9.13 11.69
N ALA A 287 4.70 -8.07 12.14
CA ALA A 287 4.99 -7.39 13.39
C ALA A 287 4.83 -8.29 14.64
N ASP A 288 3.97 -9.31 14.58
CA ASP A 288 3.75 -10.22 15.70
C ASP A 288 4.93 -11.18 15.91
N LEU A 289 5.77 -11.38 14.88
CA LEU A 289 6.95 -12.24 14.98
C LEU A 289 8.02 -11.66 15.92
N ALA A 290 8.07 -10.35 16.12
CA ALA A 290 9.03 -9.71 17.01
C ALA A 290 8.72 -9.92 18.51
N GLY A 291 7.49 -10.36 18.83
CA GLY A 291 7.06 -10.67 20.21
C GLY A 291 7.10 -12.15 20.57
N GLY A 292 7.52 -13.02 19.64
CA GLY A 292 7.60 -14.47 19.80
C GLY A 292 8.97 -15.01 20.17
#